data_AF-A4BNR5-F1
#
_entry.id   AF-A4BNR5-F1
#
_cell.length_a   1.000
_cell.length_b   1.000
_cell.length_c   1.000
_cell.angle_alpha   90.00
_cell.angle_beta   90.00
_cell.angle_gamma   90.00
#
_symmetry.space_group_name_H-M   'P 1'
#
loop_
_entity.id
_entity.type
_entity.pdbx_description
1 polymer ?
#
loop_
_entity_poly.entity_id
_entity_poly.type
_entity_poly.pdbx_seq_one_letter_code
_entity_poly.pdbx_strand_id
1 'polypeptide(L)'
;MKLGKEAEGLERQPYPGEIGKRIFDNISKEAWQMWMKHQTMLINEYGLTPVDPKARQFLVQEMEKFFFGEGSEPPPDYNPK
;
A
#
# COMPACT_ATOMS: atom_id res chain seq x y z
N MET A 1 -7.26 7.40 23.18
CA MET A 1 -6.16 7.77 22.27
C MET A 1 -4.77 7.29 22.85
N LYS A 2 -3.78 6.67 22.15
CA LYS A 2 -2.66 5.64 22.38
C LYS A 2 -2.37 4.76 21.11
N LEU A 3 -1.40 5.15 20.31
CA LEU A 3 -0.64 4.40 19.29
C LEU A 3 -0.25 5.50 18.28
N GLY A 4 0.38 6.58 18.74
CA GLY A 4 1.62 6.49 19.52
C GLY A 4 2.86 6.28 18.62
N LYS A 5 2.68 6.34 17.30
CA LYS A 5 3.62 6.92 16.35
C LYS A 5 2.77 7.59 15.28
N GLU A 6 2.78 8.92 15.25
CA GLU A 6 2.18 9.75 14.20
C GLU A 6 2.95 9.55 12.89
N ALA A 7 2.91 8.34 12.32
CA ALA A 7 3.36 8.17 10.96
C ALA A 7 2.35 8.93 10.10
N GLU A 8 2.76 10.09 9.56
CA GLU A 8 1.92 10.92 8.69
C GLU A 8 1.15 10.00 7.74
N GLY A 9 -0.18 10.00 7.86
CA GLY A 9 -1.04 9.38 6.87
C GLY A 9 -0.74 9.98 5.50
N LEU A 10 -1.18 9.30 4.45
CA LEU A 10 -1.07 9.87 3.11
C LEU A 10 -1.74 11.25 3.08
N GLU A 11 -1.05 12.26 2.55
CA GLU A 11 -1.61 13.63 2.46
C GLU A 11 -2.80 13.71 1.48
N ARG A 12 -2.88 12.74 0.56
CA ARG A 12 -3.94 12.60 -0.43
C ARG A 12 -4.08 11.15 -0.87
N GLN A 13 -5.28 10.76 -1.29
CA GLN A 13 -5.52 9.45 -1.85
C GLN A 13 -4.69 9.28 -3.15
N PRO A 14 -3.80 8.27 -3.23
CA PRO A 14 -2.95 8.09 -4.40
C PRO A 14 -3.71 7.53 -5.60
N TYR A 15 -4.84 6.86 -5.36
CA TYR A 15 -5.70 6.30 -6.38
C TYR A 15 -7.16 6.70 -6.14
N PRO A 16 -7.95 6.87 -7.20
CA PRO A 16 -9.39 6.96 -7.08
C PRO A 16 -10.00 5.59 -6.77
N GLY A 17 -11.12 5.58 -6.04
CA GLY A 17 -11.88 4.36 -5.72
C GLY A 17 -11.48 3.71 -4.40
N GLU A 18 -12.01 2.51 -4.16
CA GLU A 18 -11.88 1.83 -2.85
C GLU A 18 -10.44 1.47 -2.50
N ILE A 19 -9.62 1.11 -3.49
CA ILE A 19 -8.20 0.80 -3.26
C ILE A 19 -7.45 2.01 -2.70
N GLY A 20 -7.70 3.21 -3.23
CA GLY A 20 -7.06 4.43 -2.75
C GLY A 20 -7.49 4.81 -1.34
N LYS A 21 -8.76 4.58 -1.00
CA LYS A 21 -9.27 4.76 0.35
C LYS A 21 -8.63 3.77 1.33
N ARG A 22 -8.49 2.50 0.94
CA ARG A 22 -7.88 1.44 1.75
C ARG A 22 -6.40 1.74 2.04
N ILE A 23 -5.66 2.17 1.02
CA ILE A 23 -4.27 2.60 1.16
C ILE A 23 -4.20 3.83 2.08
N PHE A 24 -5.01 4.85 1.84
CA PHE A 24 -5.01 6.07 2.65
C PHE A 24 -5.30 5.81 4.14
N ASP A 25 -6.21 4.88 4.43
CA ASP A 25 -6.68 4.58 5.78
C ASP A 25 -5.73 3.64 6.55
N ASN A 26 -5.07 2.71 5.85
CA ASN A 26 -4.26 1.67 6.50
C ASN A 26 -2.74 1.89 6.33
N ILE A 27 -2.31 2.74 5.40
CA ILE A 27 -0.89 2.87 4.99
C ILE A 27 -0.38 4.28 5.27
N SER A 28 0.74 4.35 5.98
CA SER A 28 1.45 5.61 6.24
C SER A 28 2.26 6.09 5.03
N LYS A 29 2.55 7.39 4.97
CA LYS A 29 3.37 8.02 3.91
C LYS A 29 4.73 7.34 3.74
N GLU A 30 5.38 6.91 4.83
CA GLU A 30 6.65 6.18 4.78
C GLU A 30 6.53 4.82 4.06
N ALA A 31 5.53 4.02 4.45
CA ALA A 31 5.25 2.73 3.83
C ALA A 31 4.87 2.88 2.34
N TRP A 32 4.14 3.95 2.00
CA TRP A 32 3.86 4.30 0.61
C TRP A 32 5.13 4.62 -0.20
N GLN A 33 6.07 5.37 0.38
CA GLN A 33 7.36 5.64 -0.27
C GLN A 33 8.17 4.35 -0.49
N MET A 34 8.13 3.41 0.46
CA MET A 34 8.76 2.09 0.28
C MET A 34 8.12 1.32 -0.88
N TRP A 35 6.79 1.32 -0.96
CA TRP A 35 6.07 0.70 -2.07
C TRP A 35 6.38 1.35 -3.42
N MET A 36 6.50 2.68 -3.50
CA MET A 36 6.88 3.35 -4.76
C MET A 36 8.25 2.90 -5.27
N LYS A 37 9.22 2.70 -4.37
CA LYS A 37 10.54 2.13 -4.74
C LYS A 37 10.40 0.68 -5.20
N HIS A 38 9.60 -0.13 -4.50
CA HIS A 38 9.36 -1.52 -4.85
C HIS A 38 8.63 -1.66 -6.20
N GLN A 39 7.58 -0.87 -6.43
CA GLN A 39 6.88 -0.76 -7.72
C GLN A 39 7.85 -0.43 -8.85
N THR A 40 8.76 0.53 -8.64
CA THR A 40 9.77 0.88 -9.65
C THR A 40 10.68 -0.31 -9.95
N MET A 41 11.08 -1.08 -8.94
CA MET A 41 11.87 -2.31 -9.13
C MET A 41 11.09 -3.36 -9.93
N LEU A 42 9.83 -3.63 -9.56
CA LEU A 42 8.95 -4.56 -10.29
C LEU A 42 8.76 -4.15 -11.76
N ILE A 43 8.59 -2.85 -12.02
CA ILE A 43 8.46 -2.32 -13.38
C ILE A 43 9.72 -2.61 -14.21
N ASN A 44 10.91 -2.40 -13.64
CA ASN A 44 12.16 -2.64 -14.35
C ASN A 44 12.47 -4.15 -14.51
N GLU A 45 12.24 -4.97 -13.48
CA GLU A 45 12.53 -6.41 -13.53
C GLU A 45 11.58 -7.18 -14.45
N TYR A 46 10.27 -6.92 -14.33
CA TYR A 46 9.26 -7.63 -15.11
C TYR A 46 8.94 -6.91 -16.43
N GLY A 47 9.58 -5.76 -16.72
CA GLY A 47 9.30 -4.96 -17.91
C GLY A 47 7.85 -4.46 -17.97
N LEU A 48 7.25 -4.15 -16.82
CA LEU A 48 5.83 -3.77 -16.74
C LEU A 48 5.62 -2.35 -17.22
N THR A 49 4.54 -2.11 -17.95
CA THR A 49 4.16 -0.75 -18.33
C THR A 49 2.90 -0.33 -17.59
N PRO A 50 2.86 0.82 -16.89
CA PRO A 50 1.71 1.25 -16.09
C PRO A 50 0.44 1.54 -16.92
N VAL A 51 0.57 1.62 -18.25
CA VAL A 51 -0.57 1.75 -19.17
C VAL A 51 -1.23 0.40 -19.47
N ASP A 52 -0.53 -0.71 -19.24
CA ASP A 52 -1.05 -2.04 -19.48
C ASP A 52 -1.95 -2.49 -18.30
N PRO A 53 -3.20 -2.92 -18.57
CA PRO A 53 -4.12 -3.31 -17.53
C PRO A 53 -3.69 -4.57 -16.76
N LYS A 54 -2.94 -5.50 -17.38
CA LYS A 54 -2.39 -6.67 -16.67
C LYS A 54 -1.26 -6.26 -15.73
N ALA A 55 -0.37 -5.38 -16.18
CA ALA A 55 0.66 -4.81 -15.33
C ALA A 55 0.05 -4.09 -14.11
N ARG A 56 -1.02 -3.33 -14.32
CA ARG A 56 -1.72 -2.65 -13.24
C ARG A 56 -2.35 -3.62 -12.24
N GLN A 57 -2.99 -4.69 -12.72
CA GLN A 57 -3.52 -5.76 -11.87
C GLN A 57 -2.41 -6.46 -11.07
N PHE A 58 -1.29 -6.78 -11.72
CA PHE A 58 -0.13 -7.38 -11.07
C PHE A 58 0.44 -6.48 -9.96
N LEU A 59 0.62 -5.19 -10.25
CA LEU A 59 1.09 -4.21 -9.28
C LEU A 59 0.12 -4.08 -8.09
N VAL A 60 -1.19 -4.12 -8.31
CA VAL A 60 -2.17 -4.09 -7.22
C VAL A 60 -2.10 -5.37 -6.38
N GLN A 61 -1.94 -6.54 -6.98
CA GLN A 61 -1.78 -7.79 -6.23
C GLN A 61 -0.50 -7.79 -5.40
N GLU A 62 0.63 -7.37 -5.98
CA GLU A 62 1.89 -7.26 -5.25
C GLU A 62 1.82 -6.18 -4.17
N MET A 63 1.08 -5.08 -4.40
CA MET A 63 0.81 -4.06 -3.40
C MET A 63 -0.01 -4.62 -2.24
N GLU A 64 -1.08 -5.34 -2.55
CA GLU A 64 -1.91 -5.99 -1.53
C GLU A 64 -1.09 -7.02 -0.75
N LYS A 65 -0.17 -7.76 -1.39
CA LYS A 65 0.74 -8.65 -0.67
C LYS A 65 1.78 -7.89 0.16
N PHE A 66 2.34 -6.81 -0.36
CA PHE A 66 3.37 -6.03 0.31
C PHE A 66 2.84 -5.35 1.59
N PHE A 67 1.59 -4.87 1.54
CA PHE A 67 0.96 -4.18 2.66
C PHE A 67 0.06 -5.08 3.51
N PHE A 68 -0.61 -6.06 2.92
CA PHE A 68 -1.64 -6.90 3.56
C PHE A 68 -1.39 -8.42 3.41
N GLY A 69 -0.32 -8.83 2.73
CA GLY A 69 0.02 -10.24 2.47
C GLY A 69 0.69 -10.95 3.63
N GLU A 70 0.62 -12.28 3.59
CA GLU A 70 1.09 -13.30 4.55
C GLU A 70 1.24 -12.88 6.02
N GLY A 71 0.27 -12.12 6.50
CA GLY A 71 0.13 -11.73 7.89
C GLY A 71 -1.21 -11.07 8.19
N SER A 72 -2.23 -11.22 7.34
CA SER A 72 -3.61 -10.86 7.68
C SER A 72 -4.20 -11.86 8.68
N GLU A 73 -3.64 -11.89 9.89
CA GLU A 73 -4.48 -11.91 11.08
C GLU A 73 -4.26 -10.55 11.75
N PRO A 74 -5.26 -9.65 11.75
CA PRO A 74 -5.21 -8.56 12.72
C PRO A 74 -5.16 -9.22 14.11
N PRO A 75 -4.17 -8.96 14.98
CA PRO A 75 -4.32 -9.36 16.36
C PRO A 75 -5.61 -8.71 16.86
N PRO A 76 -6.49 -9.43 17.58
CA PRO A 76 -7.82 -8.95 18.00
C PRO A 76 -7.79 -7.71 18.92
N ASP A 77 -6.63 -7.09 19.12
CA ASP A 77 -6.36 -5.95 20.00
C ASP A 77 -5.70 -4.76 19.26
N TYR A 78 -5.91 -4.57 17.95
CA TYR A 78 -5.49 -3.31 17.30
C TYR A 78 -6.43 -2.17 17.71
N ASN A 79 -6.15 -1.61 18.89
CA ASN A 79 -6.72 -0.37 19.38
C ASN A 79 -5.70 0.74 19.10
N PRO A 80 -5.81 1.49 17.98
CA PRO A 80 -5.15 2.76 17.88
C PRO A 80 -5.95 3.65 18.80
N LYS A 81 -5.57 3.61 20.06
CA LYS A 81 -5.75 4.80 20.83
C LYS A 81 -4.88 5.83 19.94
#